data_AF-A0A124FPB3-F1
#
_entry.id   AF-A0A124FPB3-F1
#
_cell.length_a   1.000
_cell.length_b   1.000
_cell.length_c   1.000
_cell.angle_alpha   90.00
_cell.angle_beta   90.00
_cell.angle_gamma   90.00
#
_symmetry.space_group_name_H-M   'P 1'
#
loop_
_entity.id
_entity.type
_entity.pdbx_description
1 polymer ?
#
loop_
_entity_poly.entity_id
_entity_poly.type
_entity_poly.pdbx_seq_one_letter_code
_entity_poly.pdbx_strand_id
1 'polypeptide(L)'
;MGNDYRPMWESLGLDLEAHDQLLNVLPPTYGDVYLKQENRPDKMEYFDFVINEIHGLRIQELQEHKAKGGKVVGAYCVFVPEEIVRAAGGILVGLCSGVEIGSAQTEKV
;
A
#
# COMPACT_ATOMS: atom_id res chain seq x y z
N MET A 1 -4.79 -0.36 19.85
CA MET A 1 -5.32 -1.56 19.19
C MET A 1 -5.61 -1.15 17.77
N GLY A 2 -4.77 -1.57 16.82
CA GLY A 2 -4.98 -1.25 15.41
C GLY A 2 -6.27 -1.90 14.91
N ASN A 3 -6.87 -1.32 13.87
CA ASN A 3 -8.00 -1.94 13.20
C ASN A 3 -7.59 -3.30 12.63
N ASP A 4 -8.44 -4.31 12.76
CA ASP A 4 -8.24 -5.59 12.08
C ASP A 4 -8.69 -5.44 10.61
N TYR A 5 -7.71 -5.32 9.72
CA TYR A 5 -7.93 -5.21 8.28
C TYR A 5 -8.07 -6.55 7.57
N ARG A 6 -7.87 -7.67 8.27
CA ARG A 6 -7.90 -9.01 7.66
C ARG A 6 -9.22 -9.31 6.94
N PRO A 7 -10.41 -8.95 7.46
CA PRO A 7 -11.66 -9.15 6.73
C PRO A 7 -11.73 -8.35 5.42
N MET A 8 -11.16 -7.14 5.39
CA MET A 8 -11.07 -6.34 4.17
C MET A 8 -10.16 -7.04 3.16
N TRP A 9 -8.97 -7.51 3.58
CA TRP A 9 -8.05 -8.23 2.71
C TRP A 9 -8.65 -9.51 2.13
N GLU A 10 -9.37 -10.28 2.96
CA GLU A 10 -10.11 -11.47 2.53
C GLU A 10 -11.16 -11.13 1.48
N SER A 11 -11.95 -10.07 1.71
CA SER A 11 -12.97 -9.62 0.75
C SER A 11 -12.40 -9.17 -0.60
N LEU A 12 -11.12 -8.79 -0.63
CA LEU A 12 -10.40 -8.40 -1.84
C LEU A 12 -9.79 -9.60 -2.59
N GLY A 13 -9.91 -10.81 -2.04
CA GLY A 13 -9.37 -12.03 -2.65
C GLY A 13 -7.85 -12.13 -2.58
N LEU A 14 -7.22 -11.51 -1.56
CA LEU A 14 -5.78 -11.63 -1.34
C LEU A 14 -5.42 -13.04 -0.85
N ASP A 15 -4.26 -13.53 -1.29
CA ASP A 15 -3.58 -14.65 -0.63
C ASP A 15 -3.06 -14.17 0.73
N LEU A 16 -3.81 -14.47 1.79
CA LEU A 16 -3.50 -13.97 3.14
C LEU A 16 -2.22 -14.58 3.69
N GLU A 17 -1.86 -15.81 3.31
CA GLU A 17 -0.61 -16.43 3.77
C GLU A 17 0.60 -15.73 3.16
N ALA A 18 0.58 -15.52 1.84
CA ALA A 18 1.63 -14.76 1.16
C ALA A 18 1.71 -13.30 1.64
N HIS A 19 0.55 -12.68 1.92
CA HIS A 19 0.49 -11.32 2.44
C HIS A 19 1.04 -11.21 3.87
N ASP A 20 0.73 -12.17 4.75
CA ASP A 20 1.27 -12.24 6.11
C ASP A 20 2.81 -12.38 6.09
N GLN A 21 3.37 -13.15 5.15
CA GLN A 21 4.82 -13.27 4.98
C GLN A 21 5.48 -11.92 4.67
N LEU A 22 4.88 -11.11 3.80
CA LEU A 22 5.36 -9.76 3.50
C LEU A 22 5.27 -8.85 4.73
N LEU A 23 4.12 -8.83 5.42
CA LEU A 23 3.89 -7.96 6.57
C LEU A 23 4.71 -8.35 7.80
N ASN A 24 5.19 -9.59 7.91
CA ASN A 24 6.08 -9.99 9.00
C ASN A 24 7.51 -9.46 8.84
N VAL A 25 7.97 -9.22 7.61
CA VAL A 25 9.34 -8.75 7.32
C VAL A 25 9.44 -7.23 7.32
N LEU A 26 8.37 -6.54 6.90
CA LEU A 26 8.40 -5.10 6.66
C LEU A 26 8.61 -4.25 7.93
N PRO A 27 7.86 -4.41 9.04
CA PRO A 27 8.02 -3.55 10.23
C PRO A 27 9.40 -3.67 10.90
N PRO A 28 9.97 -4.87 11.14
CA PRO A 28 11.33 -4.98 11.66
C PRO A 28 12.36 -4.30 10.76
N THR A 29 12.26 -4.51 9.44
CA THR A 29 13.17 -3.91 8.46
C THR A 29 13.07 -2.38 8.47
N TYR A 30 11.86 -1.83 8.56
CA TYR A 30 11.67 -0.38 8.65
C TYR A 30 12.24 0.19 9.96
N GLY A 31 12.07 -0.53 11.07
CA GLY A 31 12.67 -0.21 12.35
C GLY A 31 14.20 -0.14 12.29
N ASP A 32 14.82 -1.15 11.68
CA ASP A 32 16.27 -1.25 11.56
C ASP A 32 16.87 -0.21 10.61
N VAL A 33 16.22 0.03 9.47
CA VAL A 33 16.74 0.93 8.43
C VAL A 33 16.45 2.40 8.76
N TYR A 34 15.25 2.72 9.23
CA TYR A 34 14.79 4.11 9.38
C TYR A 34 14.66 4.54 10.84
N LEU A 35 13.93 3.80 11.68
CA LEU A 35 13.56 4.31 13.02
C LEU A 35 14.76 4.46 13.98
N LYS A 36 15.86 3.72 13.75
CA LYS A 36 17.11 3.84 14.52
C LYS A 36 18.02 5.00 14.10
N GLN A 37 17.73 5.67 12.98
CA GLN A 37 18.58 6.78 12.54
C GLN A 37 18.44 7.98 13.47
N GLU A 38 19.55 8.59 13.84
CA GLU A 38 19.57 9.81 14.65
C GLU A 38 19.29 11.06 13.77
N ASN A 39 18.81 12.14 14.41
CA ASN A 39 18.55 13.44 13.76
C ASN A 39 17.51 13.39 12.61
N ARG A 40 16.57 12.44 12.65
CA ARG A 40 15.42 12.44 11.74
C ARG A 40 14.51 13.63 12.05
N PRO A 41 13.95 14.32 11.03
CA PRO A 41 12.98 15.39 11.27
C PRO A 41 11.72 14.87 11.98
N ASP A 42 11.21 15.60 12.97
CA ASP A 42 10.00 15.20 13.72
C ASP A 42 8.78 14.94 12.81
N LYS A 43 8.68 15.68 11.70
CA LYS A 43 7.60 15.50 10.70
C LYS A 43 7.63 14.14 9.99
N MET A 44 8.68 13.34 10.18
CA MET A 44 8.73 11.96 9.69
C MET A 44 7.70 11.05 10.35
N GLU A 45 7.14 11.43 11.50
CA GLU A 45 6.09 10.68 12.18
C GLU A 45 4.89 10.37 11.28
N TYR A 46 4.48 11.32 10.42
CA TYR A 46 3.40 11.08 9.46
C TYR A 46 3.73 9.94 8.49
N PHE A 47 4.96 9.90 7.97
CA PHE A 47 5.38 8.87 7.02
C PHE A 47 5.62 7.53 7.73
N ASP A 48 6.11 7.56 8.98
CA ASP A 48 6.22 6.37 9.82
C ASP A 48 4.85 5.75 10.07
N PHE A 49 3.82 6.58 10.31
CA PHE A 49 2.43 6.14 10.40
C PHE A 49 1.93 5.53 9.08
N VAL A 50 2.19 6.17 7.93
CA VAL A 50 1.80 5.63 6.61
C VAL A 50 2.42 4.25 6.36
N ILE A 51 3.69 4.04 6.73
CA ILE A 51 4.34 2.73 6.57
C ILE A 51 3.76 1.70 7.55
N ASN A 52 3.46 2.09 8.79
CA ASN A 52 2.80 1.21 9.75
C ASN A 52 1.39 0.79 9.28
N GLU A 53 0.72 1.63 8.49
CA GLU A 53 -0.61 1.40 7.92
C GLU A 53 -0.56 1.08 6.41
N ILE A 54 0.57 0.60 5.87
CA ILE A 54 0.83 0.56 4.41
C ILE A 54 -0.23 -0.20 3.60
N HIS A 55 -0.84 -1.25 4.19
CA HIS A 55 -1.94 -2.02 3.61
C HIS A 55 -3.24 -1.90 4.42
N GLY A 56 -3.32 -0.94 5.35
CA GLY A 56 -4.44 -0.70 6.25
C GLY A 56 -5.30 0.48 5.79
N LEU A 57 -5.19 1.60 6.51
CA LEU A 57 -6.06 2.77 6.38
C LEU A 57 -6.25 3.23 4.93
N ARG A 58 -5.18 3.37 4.15
CA ARG A 58 -5.30 3.85 2.76
C ARG A 58 -6.11 2.89 1.90
N ILE A 59 -5.99 1.58 2.10
CA ILE A 59 -6.77 0.59 1.34
C ILE A 59 -8.26 0.71 1.69
N GLN A 60 -8.58 0.94 2.97
CA GLN A 60 -9.95 1.20 3.41
C GLN A 60 -10.52 2.45 2.72
N GLU A 61 -9.79 3.56 2.70
CA GLU A 61 -10.22 4.79 2.00
C GLU A 61 -10.52 4.54 0.50
N LEU A 62 -9.69 3.72 -0.16
CA LEU A 62 -9.91 3.34 -1.57
C LEU A 62 -11.18 2.50 -1.73
N GLN A 63 -11.45 1.55 -0.82
CA GLN A 63 -12.71 0.78 -0.86
C GLN A 63 -13.93 1.66 -0.61
N GLU A 64 -13.86 2.59 0.35
CA GLU A 64 -14.93 3.54 0.62
C GLU A 64 -15.17 4.47 -0.58
N HIS A 65 -14.12 4.92 -1.25
CA HIS A 65 -14.23 5.70 -2.49
C HIS A 65 -14.95 4.91 -3.59
N LYS A 66 -14.58 3.63 -3.79
CA LYS A 66 -15.26 2.72 -4.73
C LYS A 66 -16.72 2.50 -4.37
N ALA A 67 -17.03 2.32 -3.09
CA ALA A 67 -18.40 2.12 -2.59
C ALA A 67 -19.30 3.33 -2.84
N LYS A 68 -18.72 4.55 -2.85
CA LYS A 68 -19.41 5.80 -3.20
C LYS A 68 -19.53 6.03 -4.72
N GLY A 69 -19.20 5.03 -5.55
CA GLY A 69 -19.25 5.10 -7.01
C GLY A 69 -17.99 5.64 -7.68
N GLY A 70 -16.98 6.03 -6.89
CA GLY A 70 -15.69 6.50 -7.36
C GLY A 70 -14.86 5.41 -8.05
N LYS A 71 -13.80 5.83 -8.76
CA LYS A 71 -12.92 4.94 -9.53
C LYS A 71 -11.49 5.04 -9.00
N VAL A 72 -10.85 3.89 -8.82
CA VAL A 72 -9.44 3.77 -8.46
C VAL A 72 -8.70 3.18 -9.65
N VAL A 73 -7.64 3.85 -10.09
CA VAL A 73 -6.86 3.51 -11.29
C VAL A 73 -5.43 3.20 -10.88
N GLY A 74 -4.96 1.99 -11.17
CA GLY A 74 -3.56 1.62 -11.00
C GLY A 74 -2.73 2.12 -12.18
N ALA A 75 -1.54 2.65 -11.90
CA ALA A 75 -0.59 3.12 -12.91
C ALA A 75 0.84 2.65 -12.60
N TYR A 76 1.63 2.48 -13.66
CA TYR A 76 3.02 2.01 -13.56
C TYR A 76 4.02 2.97 -14.22
N CYS A 77 3.54 4.06 -14.81
CA CYS A 77 4.38 5.01 -15.53
C CYS A 77 3.94 6.43 -15.21
N VAL A 78 4.91 7.32 -15.00
CA VAL A 78 4.68 8.75 -14.74
C VAL A 78 4.07 9.48 -15.95
N PHE A 79 4.07 8.86 -17.14
CA PHE A 79 3.37 9.38 -18.32
C PHE A 79 1.87 9.06 -18.34
N VAL A 80 1.36 8.25 -17.41
CA VAL A 80 -0.08 8.11 -17.23
C VAL A 80 -0.62 9.44 -16.67
N PRO A 81 -1.56 10.11 -17.34
CA PRO A 81 -1.99 11.46 -16.99
C PRO A 81 -2.87 11.47 -15.75
N GLU A 82 -2.24 11.65 -14.57
CA GLU A 82 -2.93 11.72 -13.28
C GLU A 82 -3.96 12.86 -13.23
N GLU A 83 -3.68 13.96 -13.92
CA GLU A 83 -4.54 15.14 -13.97
C GLU A 83 -5.93 14.80 -14.54
N ILE A 84 -6.00 13.90 -15.53
CA ILE A 84 -7.27 13.46 -16.13
C ILE A 84 -8.05 12.61 -15.13
N VAL A 85 -7.40 11.66 -14.47
CA VAL A 85 -8.03 10.79 -13.46
C VAL A 85 -8.58 11.63 -12.31
N ARG A 86 -7.79 12.59 -11.82
CA ARG A 86 -8.19 13.50 -10.74
C ARG A 86 -9.30 14.45 -11.15
N ALA A 87 -9.25 15.00 -12.36
CA ALA A 87 -10.32 15.88 -12.88
C ALA A 87 -11.67 15.15 -12.98
N ALA A 88 -11.65 13.83 -13.25
CA ALA A 88 -12.84 12.97 -13.23
C ALA A 88 -13.28 12.53 -11.82
N GLY A 89 -12.61 13.01 -10.76
CA GLY A 89 -12.88 12.63 -9.38
C GLY A 89 -12.40 11.24 -8.98
N GLY A 90 -11.56 10.61 -9.81
CA GLY A 90 -10.93 9.32 -9.50
C GLY A 90 -9.67 9.46 -8.66
N ILE A 91 -9.17 8.31 -8.18
CA ILE A 91 -7.91 8.19 -7.46
C ILE A 91 -6.94 7.38 -8.30
N LEU A 92 -5.78 7.95 -8.62
CA LEU A 92 -4.68 7.22 -9.24
C LEU A 92 -3.72 6.70 -8.17
N VAL A 93 -3.25 5.46 -8.32
CA VAL A 93 -2.29 4.81 -7.42
C VAL A 93 -1.14 4.25 -8.24
N GLY A 94 0.10 4.64 -7.91
CA GLY A 94 1.30 4.03 -8.47
C GLY A 94 1.53 2.63 -7.88
N LEU A 95 1.68 1.61 -8.73
CA LEU A 95 1.80 0.20 -8.33
C LEU A 95 3.11 -0.45 -8.80
N CYS A 96 4.13 0.35 -9.14
CA CYS A 96 5.45 -0.17 -9.48
C CYS A 96 6.00 -1.03 -8.33
N SER A 97 6.47 -2.24 -8.65
CA SER A 97 7.05 -3.13 -7.63
C SER A 97 8.40 -2.60 -7.17
N GLY A 98 8.69 -2.77 -5.88
CA GLY A 98 10.01 -2.61 -5.27
C GLY A 98 10.39 -3.81 -4.41
N VAL A 99 9.66 -4.92 -4.55
CA VAL A 99 9.86 -6.16 -3.77
C VAL A 99 9.99 -7.35 -4.70
N GLU A 100 10.91 -8.26 -4.37
CA GLU A 100 11.09 -9.53 -5.09
C GLU A 100 10.03 -10.58 -4.72
N ILE A 101 9.24 -10.32 -3.68
CA ILE A 101 8.18 -11.21 -3.23
C ILE A 101 7.13 -11.31 -4.34
N GLY A 102 6.96 -12.52 -4.88
CA GLY A 102 6.02 -12.81 -5.96
C GLY A 102 6.64 -12.91 -7.36
N SER A 103 7.92 -12.57 -7.55
CA SER A 103 8.60 -12.68 -8.86
C SER A 103 8.53 -14.12 -9.40
N ALA A 104 8.93 -15.11 -8.60
CA ALA A 104 8.92 -16.52 -8.99
C ALA A 104 7.51 -17.07 -9.30
N GLN A 105 6.46 -16.53 -8.67
CA GLN A 105 5.08 -16.90 -8.99
C GLN A 105 4.63 -16.30 -10.32
N THR A 106 5.05 -15.06 -10.60
CA THR A 106 4.72 -14.32 -11.83
C THR A 106 5.41 -14.90 -13.06
N GLU A 107 6.62 -15.45 -12.90
CA GLU A 107 7.44 -16.02 -13.98
C GLU A 107 7.07 -17.47 -14.37
N LYS A 108 6.06 -18.08 -13.72
CA LYS A 108 5.59 -19.42 -14.08
C LYS A 108 4.96 -19.41 -15.47
N VAL A 109 5.41 -20.33 -16.33
CA VAL A 109 4.90 -20.55 -17.71
C VAL A 109 3.86 -21.66 -17.72
#